data_AF-A0A644V4E9-F1
#
_entry.id   AF-A0A644V4E9-F1
#
_cell.length_a   1.000
_cell.length_b   1.000
_cell.length_c   1.000
_cell.angle_alpha   90.00
_cell.angle_beta   90.00
_cell.angle_gamma   90.00
#
_symmetry.space_group_name_H-M   'P 1'
#
loop_
_entity.id
_entity.type
_entity.pdbx_description
1 polymer ?
#
loop_
_entity_poly.entity_id
_entity_poly.type
_entity_poly.pdbx_seq_one_letter_code
_entity_poly.pdbx_strand_id
1 'polypeptide(L)'
;MQINGSGGCFEERTYEIEPAVAWQVGLLVAAEMAVKVEARDDEKRLLNGTILSQEKTFFTGKQKQKLFTFSVQGLDQGSCQIILDIRKERIEVYSLKSQNREAMEFFDNFDKKLKEYVSSIICPSCKAKISASVRFCPECGAPVK
;
A
#
# COMPACT_ATOMS: atom_id res chain seq x y z
N MET A 1 12.68 7.80 4.63
CA MET A 1 13.52 7.61 5.83
C MET A 1 12.80 6.67 6.80
N GLN A 2 13.45 5.63 7.36
CA GLN A 2 12.81 4.70 8.30
C GLN A 2 13.25 5.01 9.74
N ILE A 3 12.30 5.33 10.63
CA ILE A 3 12.59 5.60 12.04
C ILE A 3 12.18 4.37 12.86
N ASN A 4 13.15 3.68 13.45
CA ASN A 4 12.94 2.46 14.25
C ASN A 4 13.03 2.77 15.73
N GLY A 5 12.09 2.25 16.54
CA GLY A 5 12.23 2.18 18.00
C GLY A 5 11.15 2.86 18.84
N SER A 6 10.23 3.62 18.24
CA SER A 6 9.24 4.45 18.98
C SER A 6 7.84 3.82 19.13
N GLY A 7 7.71 2.51 18.89
CA GLY A 7 6.41 1.83 18.89
C GLY A 7 5.57 2.10 17.62
N GLY A 8 6.19 2.57 16.54
CA GLY A 8 5.60 2.75 15.22
C GLY A 8 6.67 2.74 14.12
N CYS A 9 6.21 2.72 12.88
CA CYS A 9 7.03 2.77 11.67
C CYS A 9 6.50 3.89 10.78
N PHE A 10 7.32 4.91 10.61
CA PHE A 10 7.15 5.94 9.58
C PHE A 10 8.10 5.61 8.43
N GLU A 11 7.55 5.44 7.24
CA GLU A 11 8.30 5.09 6.05
C GLU A 11 7.78 5.89 4.84
N GLU A 12 8.74 6.33 4.03
CA GLU A 12 8.51 7.18 2.87
C GLU A 12 9.30 6.60 1.70
N ARG A 13 8.61 6.38 0.57
CA ARG A 13 9.19 5.82 -0.65
C ARG A 13 8.73 6.62 -1.87
N THR A 14 9.63 6.80 -2.83
CA THR A 14 9.34 7.47 -4.10
C THR A 14 9.20 6.44 -5.21
N TYR A 15 8.21 6.65 -6.08
CA TYR A 15 7.89 5.80 -7.22
C TYR A 15 7.73 6.65 -8.50
N GLU A 16 8.19 6.13 -9.63
CA GLU A 16 8.06 6.77 -10.95
C GLU A 16 6.72 6.41 -11.61
N ILE A 17 5.61 6.71 -10.93
CA ILE A 17 4.25 6.43 -11.42
C ILE A 17 3.32 7.61 -11.14
N GLU A 18 2.24 7.68 -11.92
CA GLU A 18 1.20 8.68 -11.71
C GLU A 18 0.59 8.52 -10.30
N PRO A 19 0.46 9.60 -9.51
CA PRO A 19 0.01 9.49 -8.13
C PRO A 19 -1.45 9.03 -8.00
N ALA A 20 -2.28 9.18 -9.05
CA ALA A 20 -3.61 8.59 -9.09
C ALA A 20 -3.57 7.05 -9.09
N VAL A 21 -2.64 6.46 -9.84
CA VAL A 21 -2.43 5.00 -9.88
C VAL A 21 -1.90 4.50 -8.53
N ALA A 22 -0.90 5.19 -7.97
CA ALA A 22 -0.35 4.85 -6.66
C ALA A 22 -1.41 4.87 -5.56
N TRP A 23 -2.31 5.86 -5.59
CA TRP A 23 -3.44 5.95 -4.66
C TRP A 23 -4.37 4.75 -4.78
N GLN A 24 -4.80 4.40 -6.01
CA GLN A 24 -5.69 3.26 -6.23
C GLN A 24 -5.08 1.93 -5.78
N VAL A 25 -3.81 1.69 -6.11
CA VAL A 25 -3.11 0.46 -5.71
C VAL A 25 -2.94 0.40 -4.20
N GLY A 26 -2.61 1.52 -3.56
CA GLY A 26 -2.49 1.60 -2.11
C GLY A 26 -3.81 1.31 -1.38
N LEU A 27 -4.94 1.80 -1.91
CA LEU A 27 -6.27 1.49 -1.39
C LEU A 27 -6.60 -0.01 -1.49
N LEU A 28 -6.24 -0.66 -2.59
CA LEU A 28 -6.43 -2.11 -2.76
C LEU A 28 -5.61 -2.90 -1.74
N VAL A 29 -4.34 -2.53 -1.55
CA VAL A 29 -3.47 -3.17 -0.55
C VAL A 29 -3.99 -2.94 0.86
N ALA A 30 -4.43 -1.74 1.20
CA ALA A 30 -5.03 -1.45 2.51
C ALA A 30 -6.28 -2.29 2.77
N ALA A 31 -7.11 -2.52 1.74
CA ALA A 31 -8.26 -3.40 1.84
C ALA A 31 -7.86 -4.87 2.04
N GLU A 32 -6.86 -5.37 1.31
CA GLU A 32 -6.32 -6.74 1.47
C GLU A 32 -5.71 -6.97 2.86
N MET A 33 -5.06 -5.94 3.43
CA MET A 33 -4.52 -5.96 4.79
C MET A 33 -5.58 -5.78 5.89
N ALA A 34 -6.87 -5.77 5.51
CA ALA A 34 -8.00 -5.57 6.42
C ALA A 34 -7.89 -4.30 7.28
N VAL A 35 -7.37 -3.21 6.69
CA VAL A 35 -7.35 -1.90 7.34
C VAL A 35 -8.79 -1.43 7.51
N LYS A 36 -9.18 -1.15 8.74
CA LYS A 36 -10.46 -0.53 9.07
C LYS A 36 -10.35 0.97 8.77
N VAL A 37 -10.98 1.40 7.69
CA VAL A 37 -10.98 2.81 7.28
C VAL A 37 -11.85 3.64 8.24
N GLU A 38 -11.27 4.72 8.77
CA GLU A 38 -11.95 5.67 9.65
C GLU A 38 -12.24 6.98 8.92
N ALA A 39 -11.28 7.46 8.12
CA ALA A 39 -11.46 8.62 7.26
C ALA A 39 -10.70 8.44 5.95
N ARG A 40 -11.30 8.90 4.84
CA ARG A 40 -10.71 8.87 3.51
C ARG A 40 -10.97 10.21 2.83
N ASP A 41 -9.90 10.84 2.37
CA ASP A 41 -9.91 12.08 1.60
C ASP A 41 -9.21 11.79 0.26
N ASP A 42 -10.01 11.64 -0.80
CA ASP A 42 -9.50 11.33 -2.13
C ASP A 42 -8.84 12.53 -2.82
N GLU A 43 -9.20 13.76 -2.45
CA GLU A 43 -8.60 14.98 -3.02
C GLU A 43 -7.16 15.14 -2.50
N LYS A 44 -6.98 14.95 -1.20
CA LYS A 44 -5.65 14.97 -0.56
C LYS A 44 -4.92 13.64 -0.63
N ARG A 45 -5.56 12.58 -1.14
CA ARG A 45 -5.05 11.20 -1.22
C ARG A 45 -4.51 10.76 0.15
N LEU A 46 -5.36 10.91 1.16
CA LEU A 46 -5.06 10.61 2.56
C LEU A 46 -6.08 9.59 3.09
N LEU A 47 -5.57 8.48 3.61
CA LEU A 47 -6.33 7.41 4.23
C LEU A 47 -5.90 7.28 5.69
N ASN A 48 -6.86 7.43 6.59
CA ASN A 48 -6.66 7.17 8.02
C ASN A 48 -7.52 5.98 8.43
N GLY A 49 -6.96 5.11 9.24
CA GLY A 49 -7.65 3.94 9.74
C GLY A 49 -6.90 3.23 10.85
N THR A 50 -7.36 2.03 11.15
CA THR A 50 -6.76 1.15 12.14
C THR A 50 -6.50 -0.22 11.54
N ILE A 51 -5.36 -0.81 11.90
CA ILE A 51 -4.97 -2.17 11.49
C ILE A 51 -4.74 -3.03 12.72
N LEU A 52 -5.15 -4.30 12.64
CA LEU A 52 -4.82 -5.28 13.66
C LEU A 52 -3.36 -5.69 13.50
N SER A 53 -2.55 -5.32 14.48
CA SER A 53 -1.16 -5.73 14.52
C SER A 53 -1.03 -7.23 14.73
N GLN A 54 -0.01 -7.79 14.11
CA GLN A 54 0.37 -9.18 14.36
C GLN A 54 1.02 -9.36 15.75
N GLU A 55 1.32 -8.26 16.43
CA GLU A 55 1.80 -8.27 17.80
C GLU A 55 0.68 -8.55 18.79
N LYS A 56 0.93 -9.57 19.61
CA LYS A 56 0.05 -9.94 20.71
C LYS A 56 0.50 -9.26 21.99
N THR A 57 -0.48 -8.84 22.78
CA THR A 57 -0.26 -8.35 24.14
C THR A 57 0.30 -9.48 24.99
N PHE A 58 1.40 -9.22 25.71
CA PHE A 58 2.13 -10.23 26.48
C PHE A 58 1.25 -10.99 27.48
N PHE A 59 0.35 -10.28 28.17
CA PHE A 59 -0.48 -10.87 29.23
C PHE A 59 -1.77 -11.53 28.73
N THR A 60 -2.39 -11.03 27.67
CA THR A 60 -3.73 -11.45 27.23
C THR A 60 -3.76 -12.14 25.88
N GLY A 61 -2.64 -12.20 25.15
CA GLY A 61 -2.56 -12.79 23.81
C GLY A 61 -3.37 -12.05 22.74
N LYS A 62 -4.08 -10.98 23.10
CA LYS A 62 -4.91 -10.18 22.18
C LYS A 62 -4.05 -9.39 21.21
N GLN A 63 -4.41 -9.41 19.93
CA GLN A 63 -3.82 -8.56 18.91
C GLN A 63 -4.03 -7.09 19.29
N LYS A 64 -2.99 -6.27 19.12
CA LYS A 64 -3.06 -4.84 19.37
C LYS A 64 -3.56 -4.12 18.12
N GLN A 65 -4.32 -3.04 18.30
CA GLN A 65 -4.64 -2.14 17.19
C GLN A 65 -3.52 -1.10 17.03
N LYS A 66 -3.13 -0.84 15.78
CA LYS A 66 -2.22 0.24 15.40
C LYS A 66 -3.00 1.23 14.54
N LEU A 67 -2.73 2.51 14.71
CA LEU A 67 -3.15 3.56 13.79
C LEU A 67 -2.40 3.39 12.48
N PHE A 68 -3.12 3.53 11.38
CA PHE A 68 -2.64 3.38 10.02
C PHE A 68 -2.96 4.67 9.27
N THR A 69 -1.93 5.32 8.77
CA THR A 69 -2.05 6.52 7.93
C THR A 69 -1.28 6.29 6.65
N PHE A 70 -1.97 6.39 5.52
CA PHE A 70 -1.40 6.24 4.19
C PHE A 70 -1.71 7.48 3.38
N SER A 71 -0.68 8.06 2.75
CA SER A 71 -0.87 9.20 1.86
C SER A 71 0.02 9.15 0.64
N VAL A 72 -0.46 9.76 -0.44
CA VAL A 72 0.26 9.83 -1.72
C VAL A 72 0.39 11.28 -2.15
N GLN A 73 1.61 11.76 -2.25
CA GLN A 73 1.95 13.09 -2.73
C GLN A 73 2.48 13.01 -4.16
N GLY A 74 2.02 13.90 -5.04
CA GLY A 74 2.61 14.05 -6.37
C GLY A 74 3.91 14.84 -6.29
N LEU A 75 4.94 14.39 -7.00
CA LEU A 75 6.19 15.11 -7.20
C LEU A 75 6.25 15.63 -8.64
N ASP A 76 7.21 16.52 -8.91
CA ASP A 76 7.44 17.02 -10.26
C ASP A 76 7.81 15.85 -11.22
N GLN A 77 7.47 16.01 -12.50
CA GLN A 77 7.76 15.04 -13.58
C GLN A 77 6.97 13.71 -13.53
N GLY A 78 5.81 13.68 -12.88
CA GLY A 78 4.93 12.50 -12.90
C GLY A 78 5.40 11.36 -11.99
N SER A 79 6.29 11.66 -11.04
CA SER A 79 6.64 10.79 -9.94
C SER A 79 5.70 11.01 -8.75
N CYS A 80 5.63 10.04 -7.84
CA CYS A 80 4.84 10.15 -6.62
C CYS A 80 5.65 9.70 -5.41
N GLN A 81 5.35 10.33 -4.28
CA GLN A 81 5.85 9.96 -2.98
C GLN A 81 4.75 9.33 -2.16
N ILE A 82 5.03 8.16 -1.62
CA ILE A 82 4.13 7.43 -0.73
C ILE A 82 4.66 7.56 0.68
N ILE A 83 3.80 8.01 1.58
CA ILE A 83 4.07 8.14 3.01
C ILE A 83 3.15 7.19 3.75
N LEU A 84 3.75 6.31 4.54
CA LEU A 84 3.07 5.34 5.37
C LEU A 84 3.51 5.51 6.82
N ASP A 85 2.55 5.77 7.71
CA ASP A 85 2.77 5.80 9.16
C ASP A 85 1.89 4.73 9.82
N ILE A 86 2.52 3.75 10.45
CA ILE A 86 1.84 2.71 11.22
C ILE A 86 2.37 2.75 12.64
N ARG A 87 1.55 3.22 13.58
CA ARG A 87 1.98 3.49 14.95
C ARG A 87 0.96 3.06 15.98
N LYS A 88 1.42 2.79 17.20
CA LYS A 88 0.53 2.62 18.35
C LYS A 88 -0.14 3.96 18.68
N GLU A 89 -1.32 3.89 19.30
CA GLU A 89 -2.04 5.05 19.83
C GLU A 89 -1.17 5.85 20.83
N ARG A 90 -0.35 5.14 21.61
CA ARG A 90 0.63 5.74 22.54
C ARG A 90 2.05 5.47 22.05
N ILE A 91 2.87 6.52 22.02
CA ILE A 91 4.29 6.42 21.69
C ILE A 91 5.00 5.66 22.82
N GLU A 92 5.74 4.61 22.47
CA GLU A 92 6.58 3.87 23.42
C GLU A 92 8.04 4.31 23.19
N VAL A 93 8.67 4.90 24.20
CA VAL A 93 10.05 5.45 24.10
C VAL A 93 11.10 4.33 23.98
N TYR A 94 10.76 3.11 24.42
CA TYR A 94 11.65 1.95 24.40
C TYR A 94 10.91 0.72 23.87
N SER A 95 11.24 0.32 22.64
CA SER A 95 10.88 -1.00 22.12
C SER A 95 12.13 -1.74 21.64
N LEU A 96 12.45 -2.86 22.29
CA LEU A 96 13.55 -3.74 21.89
C LEU A 96 13.23 -4.55 20.63
N LYS A 97 11.95 -4.61 20.21
CA LYS A 97 11.50 -5.38 19.05
C LYS A 97 11.21 -4.44 17.88
N SER A 98 11.58 -4.87 16.67
CA SER A 98 11.15 -4.22 15.43
C SER A 98 9.62 -4.28 15.33
N GLN A 99 9.01 -3.13 15.02
CA GLN A 99 7.56 -2.92 14.98
C GLN A 99 7.07 -2.67 13.54
N ASN A 100 7.92 -2.92 12.55
CA ASN A 100 7.74 -2.48 11.16
C ASN A 100 7.14 -3.56 10.27
N ARG A 101 6.72 -4.69 10.84
CA ARG A 101 6.30 -5.85 10.05
C ARG A 101 5.14 -5.51 9.13
N GLU A 102 4.15 -4.78 9.63
CA GLU A 102 2.99 -4.37 8.84
C GLU A 102 3.36 -3.38 7.74
N ALA A 103 4.32 -2.48 7.98
CA ALA A 103 4.79 -1.53 6.97
C ALA A 103 5.55 -2.25 5.84
N MET A 104 6.43 -3.20 6.19
CA MET A 104 7.13 -4.03 5.21
C MET A 104 6.14 -4.84 4.36
N GLU A 105 5.16 -5.49 5.01
CA GLU A 105 4.13 -6.26 4.32
C GLU A 105 3.28 -5.40 3.37
N PHE A 106 2.95 -4.17 3.77
CA PHE A 106 2.26 -3.21 2.91
C PHE A 106 3.06 -2.94 1.63
N PHE A 107 4.33 -2.57 1.75
CA PHE A 107 5.15 -2.25 0.58
C PHE A 107 5.44 -3.48 -0.28
N ASP A 108 5.67 -4.65 0.30
CA ASP A 108 5.86 -5.89 -0.45
C ASP A 108 4.63 -6.23 -1.31
N ASN A 109 3.43 -6.05 -0.75
CA ASN A 109 2.18 -6.26 -1.47
C ASN A 109 1.94 -5.16 -2.51
N PHE A 110 2.25 -3.92 -2.17
CA PHE A 110 2.18 -2.78 -3.09
C PHE A 110 3.06 -2.98 -4.31
N ASP A 111 4.32 -3.36 -4.14
CA ASP A 111 5.26 -3.59 -5.24
C ASP A 111 4.81 -4.76 -6.13
N LYS A 112 4.25 -5.83 -5.55
CA LYS A 112 3.64 -6.94 -6.32
C LYS A 112 2.47 -6.46 -7.16
N LYS A 113 1.54 -5.70 -6.57
CA LYS A 113 0.35 -5.17 -7.28
C LYS A 113 0.72 -4.13 -8.33
N LEU A 114 1.72 -3.30 -8.07
CA LEU A 114 2.25 -2.39 -9.08
C LEU A 114 2.85 -3.16 -10.26
N LYS A 115 3.62 -4.22 -10.00
CA LYS A 115 4.16 -5.07 -11.06
C LYS A 115 3.04 -5.71 -11.88
N GLU A 116 1.99 -6.21 -11.25
CA GLU A 116 0.78 -6.71 -11.91
C GLU A 116 0.08 -5.62 -12.74
N TYR A 117 0.01 -4.39 -12.22
CA TYR A 117 -0.62 -3.25 -12.90
C TYR A 117 0.15 -2.84 -14.15
N VAL A 118 1.47 -2.66 -14.06
CA VAL A 118 2.35 -2.31 -15.19
C VAL A 118 2.38 -3.44 -16.22
N SER A 119 2.36 -4.69 -15.76
CA SER A 119 2.23 -5.85 -16.64
C SER A 119 0.79 -6.12 -17.07
N SER A 120 -0.13 -5.14 -17.00
CA SER A 120 -1.47 -5.25 -17.58
C SER A 120 -1.68 -4.21 -18.68
N ILE A 121 -2.05 -4.66 -19.87
CA ILE A 121 -2.39 -3.82 -21.02
C ILE A 121 -3.88 -3.96 -21.32
N ILE A 122 -4.45 -2.95 -21.98
CA ILE A 122 -5.84 -3.01 -22.45
C ILE A 122 -5.81 -3.52 -23.89
N CYS A 123 -6.58 -4.56 -24.18
CA CYS A 123 -6.70 -5.07 -25.54
C CYS A 123 -7.35 -4.01 -26.45
N PRO A 124 -6.76 -3.66 -27.61
CA PRO A 124 -7.32 -2.65 -28.51
C PRO A 124 -8.65 -3.08 -29.16
N SER A 125 -8.89 -4.39 -29.30
CA SER A 125 -10.10 -4.92 -29.95
C SER A 125 -11.30 -5.00 -29.01
N CYS A 126 -11.15 -5.65 -27.85
CA CYS A 126 -12.27 -5.89 -26.93
C CYS A 126 -12.25 -5.02 -25.68
N LYS A 127 -11.20 -4.22 -25.47
CA LYS A 127 -10.98 -3.39 -24.28
C LYS A 127 -10.87 -4.18 -22.97
N ALA A 128 -10.70 -5.50 -23.04
CA ALA A 128 -10.43 -6.33 -21.88
C ALA A 128 -9.04 -6.02 -21.30
N LYS A 129 -8.93 -6.04 -19.97
CA LYS A 129 -7.65 -5.92 -19.26
C LYS A 129 -6.94 -7.28 -19.32
N ILE A 130 -5.78 -7.30 -19.93
CA ILE A 130 -4.99 -8.50 -20.21
C ILE A 130 -3.55 -8.28 -19.75
N SER A 131 -2.77 -9.33 -19.53
CA SER A 131 -1.38 -9.13 -19.16
C SER A 131 -0.52 -8.68 -20.35
N ALA A 132 0.43 -7.78 -20.11
CA ALA A 132 1.42 -7.29 -21.07
C ALA A 132 2.29 -8.41 -21.65
N SER A 133 2.34 -9.56 -20.98
CA SER A 133 3.15 -10.71 -21.39
C SER A 133 2.43 -11.66 -22.36
N VAL A 134 1.12 -11.51 -22.60
CA VAL A 134 0.38 -12.39 -23.54
C VAL A 134 0.46 -11.88 -24.98
N ARG A 135 0.70 -12.82 -25.92
CA ARG A 135 0.72 -12.53 -27.37
C ARG A 135 -0.68 -12.40 -27.98
N PHE A 136 -1.69 -12.98 -27.34
CA PHE A 136 -3.07 -13.01 -27.81
C PHE A 136 -4.01 -12.72 -26.63
N CYS A 137 -5.10 -12.01 -26.89
CA CYS A 137 -6.11 -11.74 -25.89
C CYS A 137 -6.91 -13.02 -25.58
N PRO A 138 -6.99 -13.47 -24.32
CA PRO A 138 -7.76 -14.67 -23.96
C PRO A 138 -9.28 -14.50 -24.15
N GLU A 139 -9.79 -13.27 -24.14
CA GLU A 139 -11.22 -12.99 -24.28
C GLU A 139 -11.68 -12.97 -25.75
N CYS A 140 -10.90 -12.36 -26.64
CA CYS A 140 -11.32 -12.15 -28.04
C CYS A 140 -10.41 -12.82 -29.08
N GLY A 141 -9.30 -13.42 -28.68
CA GLY A 141 -8.34 -14.06 -29.57
C GLY A 141 -7.51 -13.10 -30.43
N ALA A 142 -7.75 -11.79 -30.35
CA ALA A 142 -7.01 -10.80 -31.13
C ALA A 142 -5.52 -10.79 -30.73
N PRO A 143 -4.58 -10.67 -31.68
CA PRO A 143 -3.16 -10.51 -31.38
C PRO A 143 -2.93 -9.20 -30.64
N VAL A 144 -2.11 -9.25 -29.60
CA VAL A 144 -1.77 -8.09 -28.78
C VAL A 144 -0.27 -7.89 -28.88
N LYS A 145 0.12 -7.05 -29.84
CA LYS A 145 1.50 -6.63 -30.13
C LYS A 145 1.48 -5.31 -30.87
#